data_AF-A0A380FY71-F1
#
_entry.id   AF-A0A380FY71-F1
#
_cell.length_a   1.000
_cell.length_b   1.000
_cell.length_c   1.000
_cell.angle_alpha   90.00
_cell.angle_beta   90.00
_cell.angle_gamma   90.00
#
_symmetry.space_group_name_H-M   'P 1'
#
loop_
_entity.id
_entity.type
_entity.pdbx_description
1 polymer ?
#
loop_
_entity_poly.entity_id
_entity_poly.type
_entity_poly.pdbx_seq_one_letter_code
_entity_poly.pdbx_strand_id
1 'polypeptide(L)'
;MKRLLFVALALIFVLAACGNSGSSDKNSDSKSSSSDKKTLRVGTEGTYAPFTFHNKKDELTGYDIDVIKAVAKEEGYKLKFNETSWDSMFAGLDAKRFDVIANQVGINKEREEKYKFSKPYTYSSAVLVVRDNEKNIKSFNDVRSKKLAQTFTSNYGKLAKDKGANITKVDGFNQAMDLLLSNRVDGTFNDSLSYLDYKKQKPNAKIKAIKGDAEQSKSAFTFNKSVDDKVVSDFNKGLDKLKENGKLAEIGKKWFGENVSEPK
;
A
#
# COMPACT_ATOMS: atom_id res chain seq x y z
N MET A 1 -35.21 28.10 67.79
CA MET A 1 -36.33 28.19 66.82
C MET A 1 -36.40 26.89 66.03
N LYS A 2 -37.50 26.13 66.22
CA LYS A 2 -38.07 24.98 65.46
C LYS A 2 -37.08 23.93 64.88
N ARG A 3 -36.76 22.83 65.61
CA ARG A 3 -37.47 21.51 65.72
C ARG A 3 -37.37 20.66 64.43
N LEU A 4 -36.56 19.60 64.38
CA LEU A 4 -36.83 18.18 64.77
C LEU A 4 -37.85 17.44 63.88
N LEU A 5 -37.43 16.33 63.25
CA LEU A 5 -38.07 15.00 63.06
C LEU A 5 -37.41 14.31 61.84
N PHE A 6 -36.48 13.36 61.96
CA PHE A 6 -36.68 11.91 62.22
C PHE A 6 -38.04 11.33 61.80
N VAL A 7 -38.06 10.57 60.71
CA VAL A 7 -38.95 9.40 60.55
C VAL A 7 -38.14 8.30 59.85
N ALA A 8 -37.75 7.31 60.65
CA ALA A 8 -37.41 5.97 60.19
C ALA A 8 -38.71 5.20 59.98
N LEU A 9 -38.82 4.42 58.90
CA LEU A 9 -39.78 3.32 58.81
C LEU A 9 -39.06 2.11 58.21
N ALA A 10 -39.04 1.05 59.00
CA ALA A 10 -38.43 -0.24 58.71
C ALA A 10 -39.51 -1.28 58.38
N LEU A 11 -39.02 -2.42 57.84
CA LEU A 11 -39.66 -3.72 57.62
C LEU A 11 -40.56 -3.81 56.37
N ILE A 12 -40.43 -4.84 55.52
CA ILE A 12 -40.60 -6.26 55.85
C ILE A 12 -39.68 -7.19 55.02
N PHE A 13 -39.20 -8.23 55.71
CA PHE A 13 -38.51 -9.45 55.28
C PHE A 13 -39.33 -10.36 54.35
N VAL A 14 -38.66 -11.08 53.45
CA VAL A 14 -38.95 -12.51 53.21
C VAL A 14 -37.63 -13.28 53.04
N LEU A 15 -37.48 -14.32 53.85
CA LEU A 15 -36.41 -15.33 53.84
C LEU A 15 -36.62 -16.37 52.72
N ALA A 16 -35.52 -16.87 52.15
CA ALA A 16 -35.29 -18.30 51.84
C ALA A 16 -33.78 -18.45 51.51
N ALA A 17 -32.90 -18.94 52.39
CA ALA A 17 -32.77 -20.28 52.97
C ALA A 17 -31.95 -21.25 52.08
N CYS A 18 -30.83 -21.71 52.67
CA CYS A 18 -30.04 -22.93 52.37
C CYS A 18 -29.24 -22.94 51.05
N GLY A 19 -27.99 -23.37 50.97
CA GLY A 19 -27.09 -24.03 51.91
C GLY A 19 -26.08 -24.90 51.14
N ASN A 20 -24.91 -25.12 51.74
CA ASN A 20 -23.97 -26.24 51.52
C ASN A 20 -22.89 -26.17 50.41
N SER A 21 -21.66 -25.93 50.89
CA SER A 21 -20.46 -26.78 50.76
C SER A 21 -20.07 -27.36 49.39
N GLY A 22 -18.94 -26.87 48.88
CA GLY A 22 -17.86 -27.66 48.26
C GLY A 22 -18.21 -28.65 47.16
N SER A 23 -17.83 -28.33 45.91
CA SER A 23 -17.04 -29.23 45.07
C SER A 23 -16.52 -28.48 43.85
N SER A 24 -15.25 -28.73 43.58
CA SER A 24 -14.55 -28.46 42.33
C SER A 24 -15.27 -29.11 41.15
N ASP A 25 -15.72 -28.30 40.20
CA ASP A 25 -16.08 -28.77 38.86
C ASP A 25 -15.25 -28.04 37.81
N LYS A 26 -14.39 -28.84 37.17
CA LYS A 26 -13.82 -28.56 35.86
C LYS A 26 -14.99 -28.45 34.89
N ASN A 27 -15.24 -27.27 34.36
CA ASN A 27 -16.03 -27.16 33.14
C ASN A 27 -15.16 -26.66 32.00
N SER A 28 -14.84 -27.60 31.11
CA SER A 28 -14.22 -27.37 29.82
C SER A 28 -15.23 -26.66 28.91
N ASP A 29 -15.31 -25.34 29.01
CA ASP A 29 -15.92 -24.56 27.94
C ASP A 29 -14.87 -24.35 26.86
N SER A 30 -14.86 -25.30 25.93
CA SER A 30 -14.43 -25.13 24.55
C SER A 30 -15.25 -24.00 23.91
N LYS A 31 -14.91 -22.75 24.27
CA LYS A 31 -15.10 -21.64 23.35
C LYS A 31 -14.06 -21.86 22.26
N SER A 32 -14.55 -22.38 21.13
CA SER A 32 -13.99 -22.12 19.82
C SER A 32 -13.46 -20.70 19.82
N SER A 33 -12.13 -20.56 19.97
CA SER A 33 -11.47 -19.30 19.80
C SER A 33 -11.70 -18.95 18.34
N SER A 34 -12.62 -18.02 18.10
CA SER A 34 -12.49 -17.19 16.91
C SER A 34 -11.04 -16.71 16.96
N SER A 35 -10.19 -17.27 16.10
CA SER A 35 -8.78 -16.91 16.06
C SER A 35 -8.73 -15.39 16.05
N ASP A 36 -8.08 -14.79 17.05
CA ASP A 36 -7.94 -13.35 17.12
C ASP A 36 -7.21 -12.93 15.84
N LYS A 37 -7.98 -12.49 14.84
CA LYS A 37 -7.43 -12.14 13.53
C LYS A 37 -6.39 -11.04 13.76
N LYS A 38 -5.13 -11.39 13.57
CA LYS A 38 -4.00 -10.46 13.74
C LYS A 38 -4.24 -9.26 12.82
N THR A 39 -4.25 -8.07 13.41
CA THR A 39 -4.41 -6.83 12.66
C THR A 39 -3.04 -6.40 12.15
N LEU A 40 -2.90 -6.27 10.84
CA LEU A 40 -1.71 -5.78 10.17
C LEU A 40 -1.91 -4.32 9.78
N ARG A 41 -0.95 -3.47 10.15
CA ARG A 41 -0.94 -2.05 9.78
C ARG A 41 -0.24 -1.91 8.43
N VAL A 42 -0.87 -1.24 7.48
CA VAL A 42 -0.44 -1.15 6.09
C VAL A 42 -0.09 0.28 5.75
N GLY A 43 1.17 0.57 5.43
CA GLY A 43 1.59 1.82 4.83
C GLY A 43 1.24 1.85 3.33
N THR A 44 0.61 2.93 2.89
CA THR A 44 0.24 3.17 1.48
C THR A 44 0.06 4.68 1.25
N GLU A 45 0.10 5.18 0.01
CA GLU A 45 0.04 6.63 -0.25
C GLU A 45 -1.39 7.19 -0.24
N GLY A 46 -2.36 6.50 -0.85
CA GLY A 46 -3.72 7.04 -1.03
C GLY A 46 -3.85 8.10 -2.15
N THR A 47 -2.75 8.39 -2.86
CA THR A 47 -2.72 9.41 -3.92
C THR A 47 -2.03 8.96 -5.22
N TYR A 48 -1.69 7.67 -5.35
CA TYR A 48 -0.97 7.09 -6.47
C TYR A 48 -1.85 6.16 -7.29
N ALA A 49 -2.70 6.75 -8.13
CA ALA A 49 -3.56 6.00 -9.04
C ALA A 49 -2.73 5.32 -10.16
N PRO A 50 -3.10 4.10 -10.58
CA PRO A 50 -4.28 3.31 -10.15
C PRO A 50 -3.98 2.33 -9.00
N PHE A 51 -2.83 2.45 -8.33
CA PHE A 51 -2.33 1.48 -7.36
C PHE A 51 -2.92 1.65 -5.96
N THR A 52 -2.94 2.88 -5.46
CA THR A 52 -3.48 3.25 -4.15
C THR A 52 -3.94 4.69 -4.20
N PHE A 53 -5.26 4.91 -4.26
CA PHE A 53 -5.85 6.23 -4.41
C PHE A 53 -7.29 6.27 -3.88
N HIS A 54 -7.80 7.47 -3.68
CA HIS A 54 -9.20 7.68 -3.32
C HIS A 54 -10.08 7.79 -4.56
N ASN A 55 -11.16 7.01 -4.61
CA ASN A 55 -12.15 7.11 -5.68
C ASN A 55 -13.04 8.37 -5.51
N LYS A 56 -14.01 8.56 -6.40
CA LYS A 56 -14.95 9.70 -6.34
C LYS A 56 -15.81 9.77 -5.07
N LYS A 57 -15.90 8.66 -4.32
CA LYS A 57 -16.61 8.56 -3.03
C LYS A 57 -15.67 8.72 -1.83
N ASP A 58 -14.42 9.10 -2.08
CA ASP A 58 -13.38 9.23 -1.05
C ASP A 58 -13.02 7.90 -0.35
N GLU A 59 -13.18 6.77 -1.05
CA GLU A 59 -12.81 5.46 -0.53
C GLU A 59 -11.42 5.05 -1.04
N LEU A 60 -10.54 4.66 -0.12
CA LEU A 60 -9.23 4.09 -0.43
C LEU A 60 -9.37 2.80 -1.25
N THR A 61 -8.90 2.86 -2.49
CA THR A 61 -8.97 1.82 -3.51
C THR A 61 -7.68 1.76 -4.32
N GLY A 62 -7.65 0.88 -5.32
CA GLY A 62 -6.52 0.69 -6.21
C GLY A 62 -6.05 -0.75 -6.25
N TYR A 63 -5.17 -1.03 -7.20
CA TYR A 63 -4.64 -2.37 -7.42
C TYR A 63 -3.95 -2.94 -6.17
N ASP A 64 -3.03 -2.21 -5.55
CA ASP A 64 -2.29 -2.65 -4.36
C ASP A 64 -3.24 -2.91 -3.19
N ILE A 65 -4.27 -2.05 -3.05
CA ILE A 65 -5.31 -2.16 -2.03
C ILE A 65 -6.16 -3.42 -2.24
N ASP A 66 -6.53 -3.72 -3.48
CA ASP A 66 -7.31 -4.92 -3.81
C ASP A 66 -6.47 -6.19 -3.61
N VAL A 67 -5.20 -6.21 -4.02
CA VAL A 67 -4.32 -7.36 -3.84
C VAL A 67 -4.08 -7.64 -2.35
N ILE A 68 -3.72 -6.62 -1.54
CA ILE A 68 -3.46 -6.86 -0.11
C ILE A 68 -4.73 -7.27 0.64
N LYS A 69 -5.90 -6.71 0.29
CA LYS A 69 -7.19 -7.14 0.86
C LYS A 69 -7.49 -8.60 0.51
N ALA A 70 -7.21 -9.03 -0.72
CA ALA A 70 -7.39 -10.41 -1.14
C ALA A 70 -6.46 -11.37 -0.38
N VAL A 71 -5.17 -11.03 -0.25
CA VAL A 71 -4.20 -11.83 0.53
C VAL A 71 -4.59 -11.91 2.00
N ALA A 72 -4.97 -10.77 2.59
CA ALA A 72 -5.39 -10.73 3.99
C ALA A 72 -6.66 -11.56 4.24
N LYS A 73 -7.62 -11.54 3.32
CA LYS A 73 -8.83 -12.37 3.39
C LYS A 73 -8.48 -13.85 3.33
N GLU A 74 -7.60 -14.24 2.41
CA GLU A 74 -7.17 -15.62 2.20
C GLU A 74 -6.44 -16.20 3.41
N GLU A 75 -5.60 -15.40 4.07
CA GLU A 75 -4.75 -15.86 5.17
C GLU A 75 -5.26 -15.42 6.57
N GLY A 76 -6.47 -14.84 6.64
CA GLY A 76 -7.16 -14.57 7.90
C GLY A 76 -6.70 -13.31 8.67
N TYR A 77 -6.08 -12.34 8.00
CA TYR A 77 -5.63 -11.08 8.59
C TYR A 77 -6.71 -9.99 8.55
N LYS A 78 -6.70 -9.10 9.56
CA LYS A 78 -7.39 -7.80 9.49
C LYS A 78 -6.40 -6.74 9.03
N LEU A 79 -6.86 -5.75 8.27
CA LEU A 79 -6.00 -4.66 7.79
C LEU A 79 -6.41 -3.33 8.41
N LYS A 80 -5.42 -2.52 8.78
CA LYS A 80 -5.58 -1.11 9.10
C LYS A 80 -4.66 -0.29 8.21
N PHE A 81 -5.22 0.54 7.34
CA PHE A 81 -4.43 1.36 6.43
C PHE A 81 -3.93 2.63 7.12
N ASN A 82 -2.71 3.02 6.77
CA ASN A 82 -2.00 4.18 7.26
C ASN A 82 -1.46 4.96 6.06
N GLU A 83 -2.27 5.89 5.57
CA GLU A 83 -1.88 6.77 4.46
C GLU A 83 -0.66 7.62 4.85
N THR A 84 0.38 7.56 4.02
CA THR A 84 1.70 8.14 4.29
C THR A 84 2.34 8.57 2.97
N SER A 85 2.92 9.77 2.91
CA SER A 85 3.65 10.21 1.72
C SER A 85 4.84 9.30 1.41
N TRP A 86 5.16 9.12 0.13
CA TRP A 86 6.26 8.24 -0.30
C TRP A 86 7.59 8.54 0.43
N ASP A 87 7.95 9.81 0.55
CA ASP A 87 9.20 10.24 1.22
C ASP A 87 9.25 9.86 2.71
N SER A 88 8.11 9.64 3.36
CA SER A 88 8.02 9.20 4.76
C SER A 88 7.75 7.70 4.91
N MET A 89 7.54 6.97 3.82
CA MET A 89 7.06 5.58 3.85
C MET A 89 8.04 4.65 4.54
N PHE A 90 9.31 4.66 4.12
CA PHE A 90 10.33 3.80 4.72
C PHE A 90 10.69 4.20 6.14
N ALA A 91 10.75 5.50 6.44
CA ALA A 91 10.93 5.99 7.81
C ALA A 91 9.78 5.55 8.73
N GLY A 92 8.53 5.55 8.21
CA GLY A 92 7.37 5.03 8.93
C GLY A 92 7.44 3.52 9.17
N LEU A 93 7.93 2.76 8.19
CA LEU A 93 8.18 1.33 8.33
C LEU A 93 9.24 1.05 9.39
N ASP A 94 10.37 1.78 9.36
CA ASP A 94 11.49 1.65 10.31
C ASP A 94 11.03 1.98 11.74
N ALA A 95 10.22 3.04 11.89
CA ALA A 95 9.62 3.46 13.15
C ALA A 95 8.44 2.58 13.60
N LYS A 96 8.14 1.49 12.87
CA LYS A 96 7.06 0.53 13.18
C LYS A 96 5.68 1.18 13.28
N ARG A 97 5.44 2.27 12.53
CA ARG A 97 4.10 2.89 12.40
C ARG A 97 3.14 1.96 11.66
N PHE A 98 3.68 1.16 10.74
CA PHE A 98 3.01 0.07 10.06
C PHE A 98 3.96 -1.13 9.92
N ASP A 99 3.38 -2.29 9.58
CA ASP A 99 4.07 -3.58 9.53
C ASP A 99 4.49 -3.93 8.10
N VAL A 100 3.67 -3.52 7.12
CA VAL A 100 3.86 -3.81 5.69
C VAL A 100 3.58 -2.56 4.85
N ILE A 101 4.25 -2.42 3.71
CA ILE A 101 3.96 -1.43 2.67
C ILE A 101 3.26 -2.13 1.49
N ALA A 102 2.16 -1.56 1.03
CA ALA A 102 1.46 -1.90 -0.21
C ALA A 102 1.40 -0.65 -1.11
N ASN A 103 2.45 -0.46 -1.92
CA ASN A 103 2.66 0.79 -2.66
C ASN A 103 3.66 0.67 -3.83
N GLN A 104 3.57 -0.38 -4.64
CA GLN A 104 4.46 -0.63 -5.79
C GLN A 104 5.95 -0.53 -5.45
N VAL A 105 6.34 -1.11 -4.30
CA VAL A 105 7.73 -1.05 -3.87
C VAL A 105 8.57 -1.98 -4.73
N GLY A 106 9.36 -1.37 -5.62
CA GLY A 106 10.33 -2.09 -6.43
C GLY A 106 11.41 -2.78 -5.57
N ILE A 107 11.67 -4.05 -5.86
CA ILE A 107 12.75 -4.84 -5.24
C ILE A 107 14.12 -4.34 -5.75
N ASN A 108 15.06 -4.13 -4.83
CA ASN A 108 16.47 -3.88 -5.16
C ASN A 108 17.38 -4.28 -4.00
N LYS A 109 18.68 -4.45 -4.28
CA LYS A 109 19.68 -4.93 -3.31
C LYS A 109 19.73 -4.11 -2.02
N GLU A 110 19.71 -2.78 -2.12
CA GLU A 110 19.76 -1.91 -0.94
C GLU A 110 18.55 -2.10 -0.02
N ARG A 111 17.36 -2.31 -0.59
CA ARG A 111 16.14 -2.57 0.18
C ARG A 111 16.11 -3.98 0.74
N GLU A 112 16.58 -4.99 0.00
CA GLU A 112 16.68 -6.37 0.47
C GLU A 112 17.62 -6.50 1.68
N GLU A 113 18.65 -5.66 1.75
CA GLU A 113 19.53 -5.56 2.93
C GLU A 113 18.82 -4.98 4.16
N LYS A 114 17.72 -4.24 4.01
CA LYS A 114 17.03 -3.51 5.10
C LYS A 114 15.65 -4.09 5.45
N TYR A 115 14.99 -4.75 4.51
CA TYR A 115 13.59 -5.15 4.59
C TYR A 115 13.37 -6.59 4.13
N LYS A 116 12.21 -7.15 4.48
CA LYS A 116 11.74 -8.42 3.93
C LYS A 116 10.75 -8.13 2.81
N PHE A 117 10.75 -8.93 1.76
CA PHE A 117 9.81 -8.82 0.65
C PHE A 117 8.94 -10.07 0.52
N SER A 118 7.69 -9.88 0.11
CA SER A 118 6.91 -10.98 -0.46
C SER A 118 7.42 -11.37 -1.84
N LYS A 119 6.85 -12.44 -2.41
CA LYS A 119 6.87 -12.66 -3.87
C LYS A 119 6.31 -11.41 -4.58
N PRO A 120 6.81 -11.07 -5.78
CA PRO A 120 6.24 -9.99 -6.57
C PRO A 120 4.77 -10.26 -6.88
N TYR A 121 3.95 -9.21 -6.82
CA TYR A 121 2.54 -9.26 -7.20
C TYR A 121 2.25 -8.34 -8.40
N THR A 122 3.25 -7.59 -8.88
CA THR A 122 3.15 -6.78 -10.10
C THR A 122 4.47 -6.81 -10.85
N TYR A 123 4.37 -6.85 -12.17
CA TYR A 123 5.46 -6.73 -13.12
C TYR A 123 5.13 -5.60 -14.09
N SER A 124 5.95 -4.54 -14.08
CA SER A 124 5.74 -3.33 -14.88
C SER A 124 7.04 -2.83 -15.50
N SER A 125 7.01 -1.72 -16.23
CA SER A 125 8.22 -1.14 -16.83
C SER A 125 8.33 0.33 -16.46
N ALA A 126 9.56 0.80 -16.25
CA ALA A 126 9.80 2.23 -16.16
C ALA A 126 9.56 2.89 -17.53
N VAL A 127 8.95 4.08 -17.51
CA VAL A 127 8.83 4.96 -18.68
C VAL A 127 9.30 6.36 -18.33
N LEU A 128 9.81 7.08 -19.32
CA LEU A 128 10.07 8.51 -19.25
C LEU A 128 8.92 9.25 -19.93
N VAL A 129 8.11 9.95 -19.14
CA VAL A 129 7.00 10.75 -19.63
C VAL A 129 7.52 12.15 -19.94
N VAL A 130 7.26 12.61 -21.15
CA VAL A 130 7.59 13.96 -21.65
C VAL A 130 6.38 14.55 -22.37
N ARG A 131 6.41 15.83 -22.69
CA ARG A 131 5.39 16.45 -23.56
C ARG A 131 5.47 15.86 -24.98
N ASP A 132 4.33 15.82 -25.68
CA ASP A 132 4.26 15.26 -27.04
C ASP A 132 5.20 15.98 -28.03
N ASN A 133 5.29 17.31 -27.88
CA ASN A 133 6.11 18.17 -28.72
C ASN A 133 7.61 18.16 -28.35
N GLU A 134 8.03 17.41 -27.33
CA GLU A 134 9.45 17.26 -26.97
C GLU A 134 10.19 16.48 -28.08
N LYS A 135 11.29 17.04 -28.60
CA LYS A 135 12.04 16.49 -29.73
C LYS A 135 13.45 16.01 -29.37
N ASN A 136 14.00 16.49 -28.26
CA ASN A 136 15.39 16.29 -27.86
C ASN A 136 15.56 15.13 -26.89
N ILE A 137 14.53 14.82 -26.10
CA ILE A 137 14.53 13.67 -25.20
C ILE A 137 13.91 12.48 -25.94
N LYS A 138 14.71 11.49 -26.31
CA LYS A 138 14.30 10.30 -27.08
C LYS A 138 14.59 8.99 -26.36
N SER A 139 15.45 9.02 -25.36
CA SER A 139 15.89 7.89 -24.56
C SER A 139 16.05 8.27 -23.09
N PHE A 140 16.26 7.28 -22.24
CA PHE A 140 16.56 7.51 -20.82
C PHE A 140 17.89 8.23 -20.59
N ASN A 141 18.80 8.23 -21.57
CA ASN A 141 20.11 8.88 -21.45
C ASN A 141 20.07 10.38 -21.79
N ASP A 142 19.02 10.84 -22.47
CA ASP A 142 18.90 12.25 -22.92
C ASP A 142 18.46 13.20 -21.78
N VAL A 143 18.30 12.68 -20.57
CA VAL A 143 17.83 13.44 -19.39
C VAL A 143 18.96 14.15 -18.64
N ARG A 144 20.22 13.95 -19.02
CA ARG A 144 21.36 14.61 -18.37
C ARG A 144 21.18 16.13 -18.38
N SER A 145 21.30 16.74 -17.20
CA SER A 145 21.06 18.17 -16.93
C SER A 145 19.64 18.68 -17.20
N LYS A 146 18.69 17.82 -17.60
CA LYS A 146 17.27 18.17 -17.76
C LYS A 146 16.58 18.24 -16.40
N LYS A 147 15.52 19.05 -16.29
CA LYS A 147 14.71 19.15 -15.08
C LYS A 147 13.69 18.02 -15.06
N LEU A 148 13.82 17.07 -14.14
CA LEU A 148 12.83 15.99 -13.98
C LEU A 148 12.09 16.15 -12.66
N ALA A 149 10.76 16.05 -12.68
CA ALA A 149 9.97 15.98 -11.45
C ALA A 149 10.04 14.56 -10.88
N GLN A 150 10.41 14.40 -9.61
CA GLN A 150 10.43 13.11 -8.93
C GLN A 150 10.14 13.23 -7.43
N THR A 151 9.56 12.17 -6.88
CA THR A 151 9.68 11.85 -5.44
C THR A 151 11.13 11.44 -5.15
N PHE A 152 11.76 12.06 -4.16
CA PHE A 152 13.23 11.97 -4.00
C PHE A 152 13.74 10.56 -3.68
N THR A 153 13.02 9.81 -2.85
CA THR A 153 13.49 8.49 -2.36
C THR A 153 13.02 7.32 -3.23
N SER A 154 12.31 7.58 -4.33
CA SER A 154 11.81 6.50 -5.20
C SER A 154 12.91 5.91 -6.06
N ASN A 155 12.68 4.69 -6.55
CA ASN A 155 13.54 4.08 -7.57
C ASN A 155 13.62 4.94 -8.84
N TYR A 156 12.56 5.69 -9.18
CA TYR A 156 12.54 6.63 -10.31
C TYR A 156 13.34 7.91 -10.01
N GLY A 157 13.29 8.43 -8.78
CA GLY A 157 14.15 9.50 -8.30
C GLY A 157 15.63 9.11 -8.36
N LYS A 158 15.96 7.91 -7.90
CA LYS A 158 17.31 7.35 -8.00
C LYS A 158 17.75 7.19 -9.47
N LEU A 159 16.91 6.60 -10.33
CA LEU A 159 17.18 6.46 -11.76
C LEU A 159 17.46 7.81 -12.43
N ALA A 160 16.64 8.82 -12.15
CA ALA A 160 16.83 10.16 -12.68
C ALA A 160 18.17 10.77 -12.24
N LYS A 161 18.53 10.63 -10.95
CA LYS A 161 19.79 11.10 -10.39
C LYS A 161 20.99 10.38 -10.98
N ASP A 162 20.93 9.05 -11.10
CA ASP A 162 21.98 8.22 -11.70
C ASP A 162 22.21 8.58 -13.18
N LYS A 163 21.17 9.01 -13.88
CA LYS A 163 21.24 9.53 -15.27
C LYS A 163 21.66 11.00 -15.37
N GLY A 164 21.91 11.67 -14.24
CA GLY A 164 22.39 13.05 -14.19
C GLY A 164 21.33 14.11 -14.42
N ALA A 165 20.05 13.82 -14.17
CA ALA A 165 18.98 14.82 -14.23
C ALA A 165 19.00 15.75 -13.01
N ASN A 166 18.52 16.98 -13.19
CA ASN A 166 18.25 17.94 -12.13
C ASN A 166 16.87 17.68 -11.54
N ILE A 167 16.81 17.20 -10.29
CA ILE A 167 15.54 16.78 -9.71
C ILE A 167 14.75 17.97 -9.15
N THR A 168 13.52 18.13 -9.64
CA THR A 168 12.50 18.96 -9.01
C THR A 168 11.66 18.08 -8.09
N LYS A 169 11.68 18.36 -6.79
CA LYS A 169 10.94 17.57 -5.80
C LYS A 169 9.43 17.69 -6.03
N VAL A 170 8.74 16.56 -6.00
CA VAL A 170 7.27 16.46 -5.93
C VAL A 170 6.87 15.37 -4.96
N ASP A 171 5.61 15.41 -4.53
CA ASP A 171 5.04 14.44 -3.60
C ASP A 171 4.50 13.19 -4.30
N GLY A 172 4.32 13.23 -5.63
CA GLY A 172 3.84 12.07 -6.40
C GLY A 172 3.67 12.34 -7.89
N PHE A 173 3.18 11.33 -8.60
CA PHE A 173 3.08 11.35 -10.06
C PHE A 173 2.13 12.45 -10.59
N ASN A 174 0.98 12.69 -9.94
CA ASN A 174 0.05 13.72 -10.38
C ASN A 174 0.68 15.12 -10.38
N GLN A 175 1.40 15.48 -9.31
CA GLN A 175 2.11 16.75 -9.25
C GLN A 175 3.25 16.81 -10.28
N ALA A 176 3.94 15.69 -10.55
CA ALA A 176 4.93 15.61 -11.64
C ALA A 176 4.29 15.95 -12.99
N MET A 177 3.09 15.41 -13.26
CA MET A 177 2.34 15.68 -14.48
C MET A 177 1.88 17.13 -14.58
N ASP A 178 1.44 17.74 -13.49
CA ASP A 178 1.06 19.16 -13.47
C ASP A 178 2.24 20.07 -13.80
N LEU A 179 3.43 19.78 -13.25
CA LEU A 179 4.66 20.50 -13.57
C LEU A 179 5.09 20.27 -15.04
N LEU A 180 4.92 19.05 -15.55
CA LEU A 180 5.27 18.71 -16.93
C LEU A 180 4.38 19.46 -17.93
N LEU A 181 3.07 19.47 -17.69
CA LEU A 181 2.07 20.12 -18.53
C LEU A 181 2.14 21.65 -18.44
N SER A 182 2.56 22.22 -17.30
CA SER A 182 2.82 23.66 -17.14
C SER A 182 4.22 24.09 -17.59
N ASN A 183 4.97 23.22 -18.26
CA ASN A 183 6.30 23.51 -18.80
C ASN A 183 7.35 23.90 -17.72
N ARG A 184 7.16 23.48 -16.47
CA ARG A 184 8.08 23.75 -15.35
C ARG A 184 9.20 22.71 -15.22
N VAL A 185 8.98 21.51 -15.76
CA VAL A 185 9.97 20.42 -15.88
C VAL A 185 9.96 19.84 -17.29
N ASP A 186 11.01 19.12 -17.66
CA ASP A 186 11.19 18.51 -18.98
C ASP A 186 10.61 17.10 -19.07
N GLY A 187 10.49 16.39 -17.94
CA GLY A 187 9.95 15.04 -17.91
C GLY A 187 9.79 14.48 -16.50
N THR A 188 9.33 13.23 -16.42
CA THR A 188 9.31 12.42 -15.20
C THR A 188 9.48 10.94 -15.57
N PHE A 189 10.33 10.21 -14.86
CA PHE A 189 10.27 8.74 -14.87
C PHE A 189 9.13 8.26 -13.99
N ASN A 190 8.39 7.24 -14.41
CA ASN A 190 7.38 6.59 -13.58
C ASN A 190 7.06 5.18 -14.11
N ASP A 191 6.06 4.54 -13.50
CA ASP A 191 5.52 3.26 -13.91
C ASP A 191 4.70 3.38 -15.21
N SER A 192 4.87 2.44 -16.13
CA SER A 192 4.11 2.39 -17.38
C SER A 192 2.60 2.30 -17.14
N LEU A 193 2.16 1.58 -16.12
CA LEU A 193 0.75 1.42 -15.78
C LEU A 193 0.14 2.73 -15.26
N SER A 194 0.88 3.49 -14.44
CA SER A 194 0.48 4.83 -13.99
C SER A 194 0.33 5.80 -15.18
N TYR A 195 1.27 5.77 -16.12
CA TYR A 195 1.18 6.57 -17.34
C TYR A 195 -0.05 6.20 -18.19
N LEU A 196 -0.30 4.91 -18.39
CA LEU A 196 -1.44 4.41 -19.16
C LEU A 196 -2.77 4.81 -18.51
N ASP A 197 -2.88 4.67 -17.19
CA ASP A 197 -4.06 5.11 -16.43
C ASP A 197 -4.25 6.62 -16.54
N TYR A 198 -3.18 7.43 -16.38
CA TYR A 198 -3.26 8.87 -16.57
C TYR A 198 -3.77 9.24 -17.97
N LYS A 199 -3.27 8.59 -19.03
CA LYS A 199 -3.78 8.81 -20.40
C LYS A 199 -5.23 8.39 -20.57
N LYS A 200 -5.68 7.31 -19.91
CA LYS A 200 -7.08 6.88 -19.90
C LYS A 200 -7.97 7.91 -19.23
N GLN A 201 -7.54 8.48 -18.11
CA GLN A 201 -8.30 9.51 -17.37
C GLN A 201 -8.25 10.89 -18.07
N LYS A 202 -7.13 11.21 -18.72
CA LYS A 202 -6.85 12.49 -19.38
C LYS A 202 -6.45 12.26 -20.85
N PRO A 203 -7.38 11.81 -21.73
CA PRO A 203 -7.05 11.45 -23.11
C PRO A 203 -6.42 12.61 -23.90
N ASN A 204 -6.82 13.84 -23.58
CA ASN A 204 -6.33 15.06 -24.22
C ASN A 204 -4.97 15.56 -23.70
N ALA A 205 -4.41 14.95 -22.64
CA ALA A 205 -3.09 15.31 -22.13
C ALA A 205 -2.03 15.11 -23.23
N LYS A 206 -1.27 16.17 -23.51
CA LYS A 206 -0.28 16.25 -24.59
C LYS A 206 1.07 15.70 -24.13
N ILE A 207 1.09 14.41 -23.84
CA ILE A 207 2.24 13.68 -23.29
C ILE A 207 2.44 12.35 -24.00
N LYS A 208 3.69 11.92 -24.05
CA LYS A 208 4.11 10.62 -24.55
C LYS A 208 5.06 9.94 -23.57
N ALA A 209 5.09 8.62 -23.61
CA ALA A 209 6.04 7.81 -22.87
C ALA A 209 7.15 7.30 -23.80
N ILE A 210 8.39 7.49 -23.37
CA ILE A 210 9.56 6.82 -23.92
C ILE A 210 9.79 5.58 -23.05
N LYS A 211 9.87 4.41 -23.68
CA LYS A 211 10.20 3.15 -22.98
C LYS A 211 11.71 3.07 -22.79
N GLY A 212 12.14 2.55 -21.65
CA GLY A 212 13.54 2.22 -21.40
C GLY A 212 13.83 0.75 -21.67
N ASP A 213 15.11 0.43 -21.79
CA ASP A 213 15.61 -0.93 -21.97
C ASP A 213 15.86 -1.65 -20.63
N ALA A 214 15.30 -1.11 -19.54
CA ALA A 214 15.51 -1.64 -18.20
C ALA A 214 14.76 -2.97 -18.01
N GLU A 215 15.31 -3.84 -17.16
CA GLU A 215 14.60 -5.02 -16.68
C GLU A 215 13.22 -4.63 -16.11
N GLN A 216 12.26 -5.53 -16.31
CA GLN A 216 10.90 -5.36 -15.81
C GLN A 216 10.93 -5.13 -14.28
N SER A 217 10.31 -4.05 -13.83
CA SER A 217 10.20 -3.72 -12.42
C SER A 217 9.31 -4.75 -11.73
N LYS A 218 9.76 -5.24 -10.57
CA LYS A 218 9.05 -6.21 -9.74
C LYS A 218 8.62 -5.51 -8.45
N SER A 219 7.32 -5.37 -8.26
CA SER A 219 6.75 -4.79 -7.03
C SER A 219 6.28 -5.89 -6.09
N ALA A 220 6.66 -5.76 -4.83
CA ALA A 220 6.31 -6.72 -3.77
C ALA A 220 5.88 -5.99 -2.50
N PHE A 221 5.21 -6.72 -1.59
CA PHE A 221 4.89 -6.20 -0.27
C PHE A 221 6.19 -6.13 0.53
N THR A 222 6.41 -5.01 1.22
CA THR A 222 7.66 -4.75 1.94
C THR A 222 7.40 -4.70 3.43
N PHE A 223 8.08 -5.53 4.20
CA PHE A 223 7.89 -5.66 5.64
C PHE A 223 9.11 -5.15 6.38
N ASN A 224 8.88 -4.61 7.58
CA ASN A 224 9.97 -4.33 8.50
C ASN A 224 10.67 -5.64 8.88
N LYS A 225 12.00 -5.64 9.03
CA LYS A 225 12.75 -6.84 9.45
C LYS A 225 12.27 -7.46 10.77
N SER A 226 11.68 -6.68 11.67
CA SER A 226 11.13 -7.18 12.92
C SER A 226 9.78 -7.89 12.77
N VAL A 227 9.14 -7.84 11.60
CA VAL A 227 7.93 -8.62 11.34
C VAL A 227 8.29 -10.11 11.31
N ASP A 228 7.48 -10.92 11.98
CA ASP A 228 7.60 -12.38 12.03
C ASP A 228 7.65 -12.98 10.62
N ASP A 229 8.61 -13.87 10.37
CA ASP A 229 8.77 -14.57 9.09
C ASP A 229 7.53 -15.37 8.69
N LYS A 230 6.73 -15.80 9.67
CA LYS A 230 5.43 -16.42 9.41
C LYS A 230 4.50 -15.49 8.64
N VAL A 231 4.48 -14.19 8.93
CA VAL A 231 3.61 -13.23 8.22
C VAL A 231 4.04 -13.13 6.76
N VAL A 232 5.35 -13.09 6.48
CA VAL A 232 5.88 -13.04 5.11
C VAL A 232 5.57 -14.33 4.36
N SER A 233 5.72 -15.48 5.03
CA SER A 233 5.37 -16.80 4.49
C SER A 233 3.87 -16.91 4.17
N ASP A 234 3.00 -16.48 5.08
CA ASP A 234 1.55 -16.45 4.87
C ASP A 234 1.22 -15.56 3.66
N PHE A 235 1.80 -14.36 3.55
CA PHE A 235 1.60 -13.49 2.39
C PHE A 235 2.03 -14.14 1.06
N ASN A 236 3.16 -14.85 1.05
CA ASN A 236 3.62 -15.59 -0.11
C ASN A 236 2.64 -16.71 -0.49
N LYS A 237 2.15 -17.46 0.50
CA LYS A 237 1.14 -18.50 0.30
C LYS A 237 -0.18 -17.93 -0.23
N GLY A 238 -0.63 -16.79 0.31
CA GLY A 238 -1.81 -16.09 -0.17
C GLY A 238 -1.64 -15.64 -1.62
N LEU A 239 -0.49 -15.06 -1.97
CA LEU A 239 -0.19 -14.68 -3.36
C LEU A 239 -0.18 -15.88 -4.30
N ASP A 240 0.39 -17.02 -3.89
CA ASP A 240 0.40 -18.24 -4.70
C ASP A 240 -1.03 -18.74 -4.96
N LYS A 241 -1.87 -18.84 -3.93
CA LYS A 241 -3.27 -19.26 -4.10
C LYS A 241 -4.06 -18.31 -4.98
N LEU A 242 -3.89 -17.00 -4.82
CA LEU A 242 -4.57 -15.99 -5.64
C LEU A 242 -4.07 -16.01 -7.09
N LYS A 243 -2.83 -16.43 -7.33
CA LYS A 243 -2.32 -16.68 -8.67
C LYS A 243 -2.96 -17.93 -9.26
N GLU A 244 -2.92 -19.05 -8.54
CA GLU A 244 -3.44 -20.36 -8.97
C GLU A 244 -4.94 -20.33 -9.28
N ASN A 245 -5.73 -19.62 -8.46
CA ASN A 245 -7.18 -19.50 -8.68
C ASN A 245 -7.57 -18.35 -9.65
N GLY A 246 -6.59 -17.66 -10.25
CA GLY A 246 -6.80 -16.60 -11.23
C GLY A 246 -7.25 -15.25 -10.65
N LYS A 247 -7.34 -15.09 -9.33
CA LYS A 247 -7.79 -13.85 -8.70
C LYS A 247 -6.84 -12.67 -8.96
N LEU A 248 -5.52 -12.90 -8.97
CA LEU A 248 -4.56 -11.83 -9.32
C LEU A 248 -4.76 -11.35 -10.76
N ALA A 249 -5.00 -12.27 -11.70
CA ALA A 249 -5.28 -11.91 -13.09
C ALA A 249 -6.60 -11.14 -13.23
N GLU A 250 -7.64 -11.49 -12.47
CA GLU A 250 -8.90 -10.74 -12.41
C GLU A 250 -8.68 -9.30 -11.91
N ILE A 251 -7.93 -9.14 -10.83
CA ILE A 251 -7.60 -7.81 -10.27
C ILE A 251 -6.75 -7.02 -11.29
N GLY A 252 -5.77 -7.64 -11.94
CA GLY A 252 -4.98 -7.01 -13.00
C GLY A 252 -5.86 -6.50 -14.15
N LYS A 253 -6.76 -7.35 -14.66
CA LYS A 253 -7.69 -6.98 -15.74
C LYS A 253 -8.63 -5.84 -15.33
N LYS A 254 -9.12 -5.83 -14.08
CA LYS A 254 -9.94 -4.74 -13.56
C LYS A 254 -9.24 -3.37 -13.66
N TRP A 255 -7.96 -3.31 -13.31
CA TRP A 255 -7.22 -2.06 -13.22
C TRP A 255 -6.51 -1.66 -14.51
N PHE A 256 -5.95 -2.64 -15.23
CA PHE A 256 -5.06 -2.40 -16.37
C PHE A 256 -5.55 -2.99 -17.69
N GLY A 257 -6.64 -3.77 -17.67
CA GLY A 257 -7.13 -4.50 -18.84
C GLY A 257 -6.33 -5.76 -19.19
N GLU A 258 -5.29 -6.09 -18.40
CA GLU A 258 -4.42 -7.23 -18.63
C GLU A 258 -3.91 -7.85 -17.32
N ASN A 259 -3.37 -9.06 -17.39
CA ASN A 259 -2.68 -9.66 -16.25
C ASN A 259 -1.29 -9.02 -16.10
N VAL A 260 -1.02 -8.43 -14.94
CA VAL A 260 0.27 -7.81 -14.59
C VAL A 260 0.96 -8.54 -13.44
N SER A 261 0.41 -9.66 -12.94
CA SER A 261 1.00 -10.42 -11.83
C SER A 261 2.05 -11.44 -12.28
N GLU A 262 2.40 -11.44 -13.56
CA GLU A 262 3.35 -12.38 -14.17
C GLU A 262 4.33 -11.63 -15.08
N PRO A 263 5.58 -12.11 -15.21
CA PRO A 263 6.52 -11.54 -16.16
C PRO A 263 6.02 -11.70 -17.60
N LYS A 264 6.40 -10.75 -18.46
CA LYS A 264 6.10 -10.79 -19.90
C LYS A 264 7.31 -11.24 -20.70
#